data_AF-Q1IVY9-F1
#
_entry.id   AF-Q1IVY9-F1
#
_cell.length_a   1.000
_cell.length_b   1.000
_cell.length_c   1.000
_cell.angle_alpha   90.00
_cell.angle_beta   90.00
_cell.angle_gamma   90.00
#
_symmetry.space_group_name_H-M   'P 1'
#
loop_
_entity.id
_entity.type
_entity.pdbx_description
1 polymer ?
#
loop_
_entity_poly.entity_id
_entity_poly.type
_entity_poly.pdbx_seq_one_letter_code
_entity_poly.pdbx_strand_id
1 'polypeptide(L)'
;MSLMDFPAADAPPPQGNEFPHVLALPERQQVPEGDLATFRFPNGYGALVIRSAAHLPAPVFEFCMLDCSGHTPQPALQTPVCQGVQTGLSHEQVTRLLLHAERLPRHPALLRADAVLQAEAF
;
A
#
# COMPACT_ATOMS: atom_id res chain seq x y z
N MET A 1 27.92 15.17 39.31
CA MET A 1 28.65 14.95 38.03
C MET A 1 28.62 13.46 37.73
N SER A 2 27.80 13.05 36.76
CA SER A 2 28.17 12.10 35.71
C SER A 2 27.01 12.00 34.73
N LEU A 3 27.29 12.46 33.51
CA LEU A 3 26.45 12.29 32.34
C LEU A 3 26.30 10.79 32.05
N MET A 4 25.06 10.34 31.84
CA MET A 4 24.81 9.27 30.88
C MET A 4 24.00 9.88 29.75
N ASP A 5 24.79 10.37 28.80
CA ASP A 5 24.40 10.78 27.46
C ASP A 5 23.88 9.53 26.73
N PHE A 6 22.56 9.46 26.53
CA PHE A 6 21.98 8.48 25.62
C PHE A 6 22.13 9.05 24.21
N PRO A 7 22.90 8.42 23.31
CA PRO A 7 22.96 8.89 21.95
C PRO A 7 21.55 8.77 21.34
N ALA A 8 21.06 9.90 20.86
CA ALA A 8 19.84 10.04 20.09
C ALA A 8 19.85 9.03 18.94
N ALA A 9 18.99 8.01 19.00
CA ALA A 9 18.48 7.39 17.80
C ALA A 9 17.44 8.35 17.21
N ASP A 10 17.95 9.42 16.60
CA ASP A 10 17.23 10.19 15.58
C ASP A 10 17.04 9.22 14.40
N ALA A 11 16.07 8.31 14.55
CA ALA A 11 15.54 7.60 13.41
C ALA A 11 14.99 8.70 12.50
N PRO A 12 15.51 8.87 11.27
CA PRO A 12 14.97 9.87 10.38
C PRO A 12 13.46 9.64 10.30
N PRO A 13 12.62 10.69 10.39
CA PRO A 13 11.19 10.52 10.21
C PRO A 13 10.97 9.72 8.92
N PRO A 14 10.13 8.66 8.93
CA PRO A 14 10.02 7.75 7.81
C PRO A 14 9.70 8.57 6.57
N GLN A 15 10.66 8.70 5.65
CA GLN A 15 10.66 9.70 4.57
C GLN A 15 9.30 9.74 3.90
N GLY A 16 8.50 10.73 4.31
CA GLY A 16 7.06 10.73 4.16
C GLY A 16 6.70 10.81 2.69
N ASN A 17 5.94 9.83 2.22
CA ASN A 17 5.49 9.66 0.85
C ASN A 17 6.62 9.52 -0.20
N GLU A 18 7.08 8.29 -0.39
CA GLU A 18 7.76 7.93 -1.65
C GLU A 18 6.85 8.20 -2.86
N PHE A 19 5.53 8.17 -2.68
CA PHE A 19 4.55 8.34 -3.76
C PHE A 19 3.67 9.58 -3.53
N PRO A 20 4.18 10.81 -3.77
CA PRO A 20 3.50 12.05 -3.41
C PRO A 20 2.18 12.30 -4.14
N HIS A 21 1.95 11.62 -5.27
CA HIS A 21 0.73 11.76 -6.08
C HIS A 21 -0.42 10.86 -5.60
N VAL A 22 -0.16 9.91 -4.70
CA VAL A 22 -1.15 8.99 -4.17
C VAL A 22 -1.74 9.61 -2.90
N LEU A 23 -3.08 9.69 -2.82
CA LEU A 23 -3.74 10.35 -1.70
C LEU A 23 -3.75 9.48 -0.44
N ALA A 24 -3.80 8.16 -0.62
CA ALA A 24 -3.71 7.21 0.47
C ALA A 24 -2.32 7.22 1.13
N LEU A 25 -2.30 7.41 2.45
CA LEU A 25 -1.09 7.26 3.26
C LEU A 25 -0.81 5.76 3.47
N PRO A 26 0.40 5.27 3.13
CA PRO A 26 0.72 3.87 3.32
C PRO A 26 1.05 3.55 4.78
N GLU A 27 0.61 2.39 5.25
CA GLU A 27 1.16 1.73 6.43
C GLU A 27 2.52 1.13 6.05
N ARG A 28 3.58 1.52 6.75
CA ARG A 28 4.95 1.07 6.44
C ARG A 28 5.48 0.10 7.48
N GLN A 29 6.16 -0.94 7.03
CA GLN A 29 6.79 -1.94 7.87
C GLN A 29 8.14 -2.34 7.26
N GLN A 30 9.16 -2.49 8.11
CA GLN A 30 10.41 -3.12 7.69
C GLN A 30 10.26 -4.64 7.70
N VAL A 31 10.61 -5.29 6.59
CA VAL A 31 10.62 -6.74 6.42
C VAL A 31 12.01 -7.20 5.96
N PRO A 32 12.37 -8.48 6.14
CA PRO A 32 13.68 -8.99 5.69
C PRO A 32 14.01 -8.70 4.22
N GLU A 33 12.99 -8.61 3.37
CA GLU A 33 13.08 -8.36 1.93
C GLU A 33 13.29 -6.86 1.59
N GLY A 34 13.00 -5.95 2.54
CA GLY A 34 13.15 -4.50 2.37
C GLY A 34 12.06 -3.68 3.07
N ASP A 35 11.64 -2.58 2.46
CA ASP A 35 10.60 -1.71 3.00
C ASP A 35 9.24 -2.07 2.38
N LEU A 36 8.31 -2.51 3.22
CA LEU A 36 6.93 -2.82 2.85
C LEU A 36 6.05 -1.59 3.07
N ALA A 37 5.29 -1.20 2.06
CA ALA A 37 4.28 -0.15 2.10
C ALA A 37 2.92 -0.72 1.69
N THR A 38 1.94 -0.65 2.58
CA THR A 38 0.56 -1.10 2.34
C THR A 38 -0.35 0.12 2.22
N PHE A 39 -0.91 0.32 1.04
CA PHE A 39 -1.90 1.35 0.74
C PHE A 39 -3.30 0.77 0.88
N ARG A 40 -4.18 1.48 1.57
CA ARG A 40 -5.61 1.17 1.61
C ARG A 40 -6.39 2.32 0.99
N PHE A 41 -7.21 2.02 -0.02
CA PHE A 41 -8.00 3.01 -0.72
C PHE A 41 -9.45 2.97 -0.22
N PRO A 42 -10.16 4.11 -0.24
CA PRO A 42 -11.55 4.18 0.22
C PRO A 42 -12.52 3.41 -0.68
N ASN A 43 -12.08 3.01 -1.88
CA ASN A 43 -12.86 2.19 -2.79
C ASN A 43 -12.91 0.70 -2.35
N GLY A 44 -12.26 0.30 -1.26
CA GLY A 44 -12.25 -1.07 -0.76
C GLY A 44 -11.16 -1.95 -1.34
N TYR A 45 -10.33 -1.42 -2.23
CA TYR A 45 -9.09 -2.05 -2.66
C TYR A 45 -7.90 -1.49 -1.88
N GLY A 46 -6.77 -2.17 -1.97
CA GLY A 46 -5.49 -1.71 -1.49
C GLY A 46 -4.38 -2.10 -2.45
N ALA A 47 -3.16 -1.72 -2.11
CA ALA A 47 -1.97 -2.14 -2.82
C ALA A 47 -0.84 -2.40 -1.83
N LEU A 48 -0.07 -3.43 -2.09
CA LEU A 48 1.12 -3.79 -1.37
C LEU A 48 2.32 -3.49 -2.25
N VAL A 49 3.25 -2.70 -1.73
CA VAL A 49 4.47 -2.31 -2.43
C VAL A 49 5.65 -2.73 -1.58
N ILE A 50 6.56 -3.54 -2.13
CA ILE A 50 7.83 -3.85 -1.47
C ILE A 50 8.93 -3.15 -2.24
N ARG A 51 9.72 -2.33 -1.55
CA ARG A 51 10.96 -1.81 -2.08
C ARG A 51 12.09 -2.76 -1.68
N SER A 52 12.67 -3.45 -2.65
CA SER A 52 13.78 -4.35 -2.38
C SER A 52 15.01 -3.57 -1.92
N ALA A 53 15.62 -4.02 -0.83
CA ALA A 53 16.88 -3.48 -0.31
C ALA A 53 18.12 -4.08 -1.01
N ALA A 54 17.94 -4.98 -2.00
CA ALA A 54 19.04 -5.59 -2.72
C ALA A 54 19.94 -4.51 -3.35
N HIS A 55 21.26 -4.73 -3.30
CA HIS A 55 22.35 -3.84 -3.75
C HIS A 55 22.36 -3.54 -5.26
N LEU A 56 21.23 -3.15 -5.82
CA LEU A 56 21.06 -2.74 -7.20
C LEU A 56 21.20 -1.21 -7.31
N PRO A 57 21.74 -0.71 -8.42
CA PRO A 57 21.94 0.74 -8.63
C PRO A 57 20.62 1.53 -8.76
N ALA A 58 19.49 0.85 -8.96
CA ALA A 58 18.17 1.46 -9.03
C ALA A 58 17.20 0.74 -8.09
N PRO A 59 16.29 1.46 -7.40
CA PRO A 59 15.31 0.85 -6.53
C PRO A 59 14.33 0.01 -7.36
N VAL A 60 14.25 -1.28 -7.04
CA VAL A 60 13.31 -2.22 -7.64
C VAL A 60 12.15 -2.43 -6.70
N PHE A 61 10.94 -2.32 -7.24
CA PHE A 61 9.72 -2.47 -6.49
C PHE A 61 8.95 -3.73 -6.92
N GLU A 62 8.26 -4.30 -5.96
CA GLU A 62 7.22 -5.30 -6.17
C GLU A 62 5.86 -4.69 -5.84
N PHE A 63 4.83 -5.07 -6.60
CA PHE A 63 3.49 -4.54 -6.46
C PHE A 63 2.47 -5.67 -6.50
N CYS A 64 1.53 -5.66 -5.55
CA CYS A 64 0.39 -6.57 -5.52
C CYS A 64 -0.89 -5.80 -5.16
N MET A 65 -1.99 -6.09 -5.84
CA MET A 65 -3.29 -5.54 -5.47
C MET A 65 -3.86 -6.30 -4.26
N LEU A 66 -4.55 -5.58 -3.38
CA LEU A 66 -5.22 -6.14 -2.22
C LEU A 66 -6.73 -5.88 -2.31
N ASP A 67 -7.53 -6.84 -1.86
CA ASP A 67 -8.93 -6.69 -1.47
C ASP A 67 -8.93 -6.31 0.01
N CYS A 68 -9.41 -5.10 0.32
CA CYS A 68 -9.51 -4.56 1.67
C CYS A 68 -10.98 -4.42 2.10
N SER A 69 -11.91 -5.11 1.44
CA SER A 69 -13.34 -5.08 1.79
C SER A 69 -13.66 -5.91 3.04
N GLY A 70 -12.79 -6.85 3.41
CA GLY A 70 -12.85 -7.62 4.65
C GLY A 70 -11.91 -7.10 5.75
N HIS A 71 -11.95 -7.75 6.91
CA HIS A 71 -11.06 -7.41 8.04
C HIS A 71 -9.59 -7.65 7.75
N THR A 72 -9.28 -8.71 6.99
CA THR A 72 -7.92 -9.08 6.61
C THR A 72 -7.72 -8.81 5.13
N PRO A 73 -6.74 -7.98 4.75
CA PRO A 73 -6.46 -7.73 3.34
C PRO A 73 -6.00 -9.02 2.66
N GLN A 74 -6.58 -9.34 1.49
CA GLN A 74 -6.24 -10.52 0.70
C GLN A 74 -5.72 -10.10 -0.68
N PRO A 75 -4.83 -10.87 -1.32
CA PRO A 75 -4.36 -10.55 -2.66
C PRO A 75 -5.51 -10.58 -3.69
N ALA A 76 -5.75 -9.44 -4.34
CA ALA A 76 -6.75 -9.28 -5.39
C ALA A 76 -6.13 -9.55 -6.75
N LEU A 77 -6.07 -10.83 -7.14
CA LEU A 77 -5.44 -11.29 -8.38
C LEU A 77 -6.34 -11.15 -9.62
N GLN A 78 -7.56 -10.63 -9.47
CA GLN A 78 -8.53 -10.45 -10.55
C GLN A 78 -8.96 -8.98 -10.66
N THR A 79 -7.98 -8.07 -10.77
CA THR A 79 -8.26 -6.65 -11.01
C THR A 79 -7.75 -6.24 -12.39
N PRO A 80 -8.36 -5.22 -13.02
CA PRO A 80 -7.85 -4.70 -14.29
C PRO A 80 -6.51 -3.96 -14.14
N VAL A 81 -6.09 -3.66 -12.90
CA VAL A 81 -4.80 -3.02 -12.59
C VAL A 81 -3.68 -4.06 -12.57
N CYS A 82 -3.95 -5.22 -11.98
CA CYS A 82 -2.99 -6.31 -11.95
C CYS A 82 -3.66 -7.68 -11.77
N GLN A 83 -3.14 -8.68 -12.49
CA GLN A 83 -3.57 -10.08 -12.39
C GLN A 83 -2.63 -10.95 -11.54
N GLY A 84 -1.68 -10.35 -10.83
CA GLY A 84 -0.59 -11.06 -10.16
C GLY A 84 0.27 -10.16 -9.28
N VAL A 85 1.33 -10.75 -8.73
CA VAL A 85 2.44 -9.96 -8.17
C VAL A 85 3.33 -9.51 -9.33
N GLN A 86 3.57 -8.21 -9.43
CA GLN A 86 4.49 -7.63 -10.40
C GLN A 86 5.80 -7.33 -9.70
N THR A 87 6.92 -7.76 -10.29
CA THR A 87 8.25 -7.51 -9.77
C THR A 87 9.08 -6.73 -10.79
N GLY A 88 10.22 -6.18 -10.38
CA GLY A 88 11.08 -5.45 -11.32
C GLY A 88 10.55 -4.06 -11.68
N LEU A 89 9.60 -3.51 -10.94
CA LEU A 89 8.97 -2.25 -11.27
C LEU A 89 9.85 -1.06 -10.87
N SER A 90 9.84 -0.03 -11.70
CA SER A 90 10.36 1.28 -11.35
C SER A 90 9.37 2.06 -10.47
N HIS A 91 9.89 3.06 -9.78
CA HIS A 91 9.10 3.99 -8.96
C HIS A 91 7.94 4.62 -9.74
N GLU A 92 8.18 5.05 -10.99
CA GLU A 92 7.15 5.66 -11.84
C GLU A 92 6.05 4.65 -12.21
N GLN A 93 6.42 3.41 -12.53
CA GLN A 93 5.45 2.35 -12.83
C GLN A 93 4.57 2.04 -11.63
N VAL A 94 5.15 1.91 -10.43
CA VAL A 94 4.39 1.72 -9.20
C VAL A 94 3.47 2.90 -8.93
N THR A 95 3.94 4.13 -9.11
CA THR A 95 3.11 5.34 -8.96
C THR A 95 1.89 5.28 -9.87
N ARG A 96 2.07 4.92 -11.14
CA ARG A 96 0.96 4.78 -12.09
C ARG A 96 -0.01 3.67 -11.66
N LEU A 97 0.49 2.53 -11.20
CA LEU A 97 -0.35 1.43 -10.72
C LEU A 97 -1.16 1.81 -9.48
N LEU A 98 -0.55 2.50 -8.50
CA LEU A 98 -1.23 3.00 -7.32
C LEU A 98 -2.35 3.99 -7.69
N LEU A 99 -2.08 4.91 -8.62
CA LEU A 99 -3.10 5.84 -9.11
C LEU A 99 -4.24 5.12 -9.84
N HIS A 100 -3.95 4.06 -10.58
CA HIS A 100 -5.00 3.25 -11.23
C HIS A 100 -5.82 2.47 -10.21
N ALA A 101 -5.17 1.92 -9.17
CA ALA A 101 -5.83 1.22 -8.07
C ALA A 101 -6.78 2.15 -7.28
N GLU A 102 -6.34 3.37 -6.97
CA GLU A 102 -7.15 4.37 -6.29
C GLU A 102 -8.38 4.80 -7.09
N ARG A 103 -8.27 4.80 -8.43
CA ARG A 103 -9.35 5.17 -9.36
C ARG A 103 -10.29 4.03 -9.72
N LEU A 104 -10.05 2.82 -9.19
CA LEU A 104 -10.98 1.71 -9.41
C LEU A 104 -12.37 2.03 -8.87
N PRO A 105 -13.43 1.50 -9.51
CA PRO A 105 -14.77 1.57 -8.95
C PRO A 105 -14.81 0.93 -7.56
N ARG A 106 -15.77 1.37 -6.74
CA ARG A 106 -15.96 0.86 -5.38
C ARG A 106 -16.17 -0.67 -5.41
N HIS A 107 -15.54 -1.36 -4.47
CA HIS A 107 -15.57 -2.81 -4.36
C HIS A 107 -17.01 -3.32 -4.30
N PRO A 108 -17.36 -4.37 -5.07
CA PRO A 108 -18.73 -4.88 -5.12
C PRO A 108 -19.25 -5.34 -3.75
N ALA A 109 -18.37 -5.82 -2.86
CA ALA A 109 -18.77 -6.19 -1.49
C ALA A 109 -19.22 -4.97 -0.67
N LEU A 110 -18.55 -3.82 -0.82
CA LEU A 110 -18.95 -2.59 -0.15
C LEU A 110 -20.29 -2.09 -0.71
N LEU A 111 -20.47 -2.11 -2.04
CA LEU A 111 -21.74 -1.72 -2.65
C LEU A 111 -22.92 -2.57 -2.14
N ARG A 112 -22.72 -3.88 -1.96
CA ARG A 112 -23.74 -4.76 -1.36
C ARG A 112 -24.00 -4.42 0.11
N ALA A 113 -22.96 -4.15 0.89
CA ALA A 113 -23.11 -3.78 2.30
C ALA A 113 -23.89 -2.47 2.46
N ASP A 114 -23.60 -1.44 1.66
CA ASP A 114 -24.38 -0.19 1.64
C ASP A 114 -25.85 -0.45 1.28
N ALA A 115 -26.13 -1.30 0.28
CA ALA A 115 -27.49 -1.63 -0.12
C ALA A 115 -28.28 -2.36 0.98
N VAL A 116 -27.63 -3.26 1.73
CA VAL A 116 -28.25 -3.95 2.88
C VAL A 116 -28.54 -2.96 4.01
N LEU A 117 -27.58 -2.11 4.36
CA LEU A 117 -27.78 -1.09 5.40
C LEU A 117 -28.90 -0.11 5.04
N GLN A 118 -29.02 0.26 3.76
CA GLN A 118 -30.13 1.09 3.29
C GLN A 118 -31.46 0.35 3.38
N ALA A 119 -31.51 -0.94 3.10
CA ALA A 119 -32.73 -1.74 3.19
C ALA A 119 -33.22 -1.94 4.63
N GLU A 120 -32.32 -2.00 5.61
CA GLU A 120 -32.63 -2.15 7.04
C GLU A 120 -33.08 -0.82 7.71
N ALA A 121 -32.85 0.31 7.05
CA ALA A 121 -33.22 1.64 7.54
C ALA A 121 -34.69 2.02 7.24
N PHE A 122 -35.45 1.13 6.61
CA PHE A 122 -36.87 1.27 6.27
C PHE A 122 -37.69 0.09 6.80
#